data_AF-A0A3D0H220-F1
#
_entry.id   AF-A0A3D0H220-F1
#
_cell.length_a   1.000
_cell.length_b   1.000
_cell.length_c   1.000
_cell.angle_alpha   90.00
_cell.angle_beta   90.00
_cell.angle_gamma   90.00
#
_symmetry.space_group_name_H-M   'P 1'
#
loop_
_entity.id
_entity.type
_entity.pdbx_description
1 polymer ?
#
loop_
_entity_poly.entity_id
_entity_poly.type
_entity_poly.pdbx_seq_one_letter_code
_entity_poly.pdbx_strand_id
1 'polypeptide(L)'
;MVRPIAFVVVLACWVHCLAVPVFATTTDDPDVLARRGKPIDGNGTEMPVLTLTKPEGGWSTSMLVEVAGSCSDTTVDPLVVNINGVRYYIRTAEGAFSRKFPAAKGKNTVMVECANKAGVARATSTVESMISPVPLKVILTSDTDSTYTDLHIYEPDGNHVYWAKTNSPSGGIFFLNQQDGSFDQAGYGPYLYMHPAAPIGIFRVDVNYWPGGAVQHTLANLDIITNEGLPTENRRRISRPLARPGETQTFAYVITRGNNLPPLVYVPGQDNAATAPPGLKEFDEKVKSKEKTEDMDLSYLQPSDEKALRESVTRLALLQARRLSPLWESKQRDCSGLIRFAYREALESRSARQKQKLGIPGMLHLPSLSEYSRRLFPRYPFIWEVGQENDGRPRYGAFADAETLIGFNFRKKSRKLDVARNGDLLVFQKALEDDQPYHLMIYVEDRPENLVVYHNGARGDEAQVRVVRVSDLKESPDPIWMPSTNNPHFLGVYEWNRLKPSVPQKS
;
A
#
# COMPACT_ATOMS: atom_id res chain seq x y z
N MET A 1 32.56 72.84 65.33
CA MET A 1 32.20 73.50 64.05
C MET A 1 31.86 72.42 63.03
N VAL A 2 30.60 72.35 62.64
CA VAL A 2 30.07 71.39 61.66
C VAL A 2 30.44 71.87 60.25
N ARG A 3 30.96 70.97 59.40
CA ARG A 3 31.08 71.18 57.95
C ARG A 3 30.56 69.95 57.20
N PRO A 4 29.89 70.12 56.05
CA PRO A 4 28.97 69.12 55.51
C PRO A 4 29.68 68.14 54.56
N ILE A 5 29.14 66.92 54.50
CA ILE A 5 29.53 65.85 53.58
C ILE A 5 28.83 66.11 52.23
N ALA A 6 29.60 66.31 51.16
CA ALA A 6 29.09 66.39 49.80
C ALA A 6 28.98 64.99 49.20
N PHE A 7 27.76 64.60 48.83
CA PHE A 7 27.46 63.39 48.08
C PHE A 7 27.98 63.51 46.64
N VAL A 8 28.85 62.58 46.23
CA VAL A 8 29.22 62.39 44.82
C VAL A 8 28.14 61.52 44.16
N VAL A 9 27.37 62.11 43.24
CA VAL A 9 26.42 61.39 42.40
C VAL A 9 27.21 60.67 41.29
N VAL A 10 27.26 59.34 41.35
CA VAL A 10 27.78 58.51 40.26
C VAL A 10 26.65 58.35 39.23
N LEU A 11 26.82 58.95 38.06
CA LEU A 11 25.92 58.80 36.92
C LEU A 11 26.12 57.40 36.32
N ALA A 12 25.28 56.44 36.69
CA ALA A 12 25.25 55.12 36.06
C ALA A 12 24.59 55.24 34.67
N CYS A 13 25.38 55.24 33.61
CA CYS A 13 24.90 55.06 32.25
C CYS A 13 24.34 53.63 32.10
N TRP A 14 23.02 53.49 32.17
CA TRP A 14 22.32 52.26 31.79
C TRP A 14 22.32 52.14 30.27
N VAL A 15 23.34 51.47 29.72
CA VAL A 15 23.31 50.97 28.34
C VAL A 15 22.18 49.94 28.27
N HIS A 16 21.04 50.33 27.71
CA HIS A 16 19.99 49.40 27.35
C HIS A 16 20.50 48.56 26.18
N CYS A 17 21.08 47.40 26.49
CA CYS A 17 21.24 46.33 25.50
C CYS A 17 19.85 45.88 25.07
N LEU A 18 19.34 46.45 23.99
CA LEU A 18 18.23 45.87 23.23
C LEU A 18 18.71 44.50 22.76
N ALA A 19 18.18 43.43 23.35
CA ALA A 19 18.38 42.08 22.87
C ALA A 19 17.77 41.99 21.45
N VAL A 20 18.63 42.03 20.44
CA VAL A 20 18.22 41.70 19.07
C VAL A 20 17.87 40.22 19.06
N PRO A 21 16.66 39.81 18.65
CA PRO A 21 16.35 38.40 18.49
C PRO A 21 17.27 37.85 17.40
N VAL A 22 18.19 36.97 17.79
CA VAL A 22 18.98 36.17 16.85
C VAL A 22 18.02 35.12 16.27
N PHE A 23 17.41 35.44 15.13
CA PHE A 23 16.77 34.42 14.31
C PHE A 23 17.89 33.56 13.72
N ALA A 24 17.82 32.24 13.93
CA ALA A 24 18.74 31.33 13.26
C ALA A 24 18.61 31.53 11.75
N THR A 25 19.69 31.95 11.09
CA THR A 25 19.72 32.07 9.63
C THR A 25 19.66 30.67 9.03
N THR A 26 18.74 30.45 8.11
CA THR A 26 18.71 29.22 7.31
C THR A 26 19.96 29.16 6.45
N THR A 27 20.57 27.98 6.33
CA THR A 27 21.73 27.78 5.44
C THR A 27 21.30 27.84 3.98
N ASP A 28 22.09 28.54 3.15
CA ASP A 28 21.93 28.61 1.70
C ASP A 28 22.77 27.54 0.97
N ASP A 29 23.26 26.54 1.70
CA ASP A 29 24.00 25.41 1.14
C ASP A 29 23.13 24.65 0.11
N PRO A 30 23.55 24.54 -1.17
CA PRO A 30 22.78 23.90 -2.23
C PRO A 30 22.40 22.45 -1.92
N ASP A 31 23.25 21.69 -1.22
CA ASP A 31 22.98 20.30 -0.85
C ASP A 31 21.92 20.22 0.26
N VAL A 32 21.90 21.20 1.18
CA VAL A 32 20.89 21.27 2.23
C VAL A 32 19.56 21.76 1.67
N LEU A 33 19.58 22.74 0.76
CA LEU A 33 18.40 23.23 0.06
C LEU A 33 17.79 22.16 -0.84
N ALA A 34 18.60 21.32 -1.50
CA ALA A 34 18.10 20.19 -2.28
C ALA A 34 17.44 19.08 -1.44
N ARG A 35 17.78 19.00 -0.14
CA ARG A 35 17.22 18.03 0.82
C ARG A 35 16.03 18.58 1.62
N ARG A 36 15.93 19.91 1.78
CA ARG A 36 14.73 20.58 2.28
C ARG A 36 13.69 20.50 1.17
N GLY A 37 12.59 19.80 1.40
CA GLY A 37 11.50 19.73 0.41
C GLY A 37 10.99 21.13 0.02
N LYS A 38 10.08 21.17 -0.96
CA LYS A 38 9.55 22.43 -1.51
C LYS A 38 9.11 23.40 -0.39
N PRO A 39 9.58 24.67 -0.39
CA PRO A 39 9.07 25.69 0.52
C PRO A 39 7.54 25.82 0.42
N ILE A 40 6.88 25.97 1.56
CA ILE A 40 5.42 26.07 1.63
C ILE A 40 4.94 27.46 1.13
N ASP A 41 5.76 28.49 1.29
CA ASP A 41 5.43 29.85 0.89
C ASP A 41 5.55 30.07 -0.62
N GLY A 42 4.66 30.90 -1.18
CA GLY A 42 4.71 31.34 -2.56
C GLY A 42 5.88 32.28 -2.85
N ASN A 43 6.16 32.45 -4.14
CA ASN A 43 7.26 33.27 -4.65
C ASN A 43 6.84 34.70 -5.00
N GLY A 44 5.55 35.05 -4.92
CA GLY A 44 5.06 36.38 -5.24
C GLY A 44 5.63 37.47 -4.31
N THR A 45 5.75 38.66 -4.87
CA THR A 45 6.31 39.86 -4.21
C THR A 45 5.25 40.91 -3.88
N GLU A 46 3.99 40.65 -4.21
CA GLU A 46 2.84 41.48 -3.84
C GLU A 46 2.04 40.79 -2.73
N MET A 47 1.38 41.59 -1.88
CA MET A 47 0.56 41.05 -0.79
C MET A 47 -0.55 40.16 -1.37
N PRO A 48 -0.65 38.88 -0.99
CA PRO A 48 -1.65 37.99 -1.55
C PRO A 48 -3.06 38.39 -1.13
N VAL A 49 -4.04 38.15 -2.00
CA VAL A 49 -5.47 38.31 -1.71
C VAL A 49 -6.06 36.91 -1.59
N LEU A 50 -6.68 36.63 -0.44
CA LEU A 50 -7.29 35.34 -0.14
C LEU A 50 -8.81 35.48 -0.04
N THR A 51 -9.54 34.69 -0.82
CA THR A 51 -11.00 34.59 -0.77
C THR A 51 -11.37 33.19 -0.29
N LEU A 52 -12.18 33.12 0.76
CA LEU A 52 -12.71 31.86 1.31
C LEU A 52 -14.21 31.79 0.98
N THR A 53 -14.59 30.88 0.08
CA THR A 53 -15.98 30.69 -0.36
C THR A 53 -16.70 29.60 0.43
N LYS A 54 -15.96 28.59 0.93
CA LYS A 54 -16.48 27.58 1.84
C LYS A 54 -15.64 27.50 3.13
N PRO A 55 -16.26 27.36 4.31
CA PRO A 55 -17.71 27.26 4.53
C PRO A 55 -18.43 28.62 4.37
N GLU A 56 -19.70 28.59 3.93
CA GLU A 56 -20.54 29.79 3.75
C GLU A 56 -21.06 30.39 5.06
N GLY A 57 -20.86 29.68 6.18
CA GLY A 57 -21.51 30.00 7.44
C GLY A 57 -22.75 29.15 7.70
N GLY A 58 -23.48 29.49 8.77
CA GLY A 58 -24.72 28.81 9.14
C GLY A 58 -24.51 27.44 9.77
N TRP A 59 -25.38 26.49 9.42
CA TRP A 59 -25.36 25.14 9.98
C TRP A 59 -25.28 24.07 8.88
N SER A 60 -24.75 22.89 9.25
CA SER A 60 -24.60 21.74 8.36
C SER A 60 -24.89 20.44 9.12
N THR A 61 -25.42 19.44 8.44
CA THR A 61 -25.56 18.06 8.95
C THR A 61 -24.52 17.11 8.34
N SER A 62 -23.63 17.63 7.49
CA SER A 62 -22.54 16.86 6.89
C SER A 62 -21.47 16.54 7.94
N MET A 63 -20.95 15.31 7.90
CA MET A 63 -19.76 14.91 8.68
C MET A 63 -18.47 15.52 8.15
N LEU A 64 -18.51 16.19 6.99
CA LEU A 64 -17.38 16.85 6.37
C LEU A 64 -17.66 18.35 6.18
N VAL A 65 -16.70 19.20 6.53
CA VAL A 65 -16.65 20.62 6.18
C VAL A 65 -15.79 20.77 4.93
N GLU A 66 -16.36 21.39 3.89
CA GLU A 66 -15.60 21.80 2.72
C GLU A 66 -14.90 23.13 2.99
N VAL A 67 -13.62 23.19 2.64
CA VAL A 67 -12.77 24.38 2.69
C VAL A 67 -12.37 24.69 1.27
N ALA A 68 -12.88 25.79 0.72
CA ALA A 68 -12.69 26.15 -0.68
C ALA A 68 -12.56 27.66 -0.86
N GLY A 69 -11.82 28.06 -1.88
CA GLY A 69 -11.53 29.46 -2.14
C GLY A 69 -10.44 29.66 -3.19
N SER A 70 -9.85 30.85 -3.19
CA SER A 70 -8.76 31.22 -4.10
C SER A 70 -7.74 32.12 -3.41
N CYS A 71 -6.46 31.93 -3.71
CA CYS A 71 -5.39 32.88 -3.43
C CYS A 71 -4.88 33.53 -4.73
N SER A 72 -4.64 34.84 -4.72
CA SER A 72 -4.16 35.59 -5.89
C SER A 72 -2.73 35.21 -6.31
N ASP A 73 -1.91 34.73 -5.37
CA ASP A 73 -0.57 34.21 -5.69
C ASP A 73 -0.70 32.74 -6.10
N THR A 74 -0.68 32.50 -7.41
CA THR A 74 -0.82 31.16 -8.00
C THR A 74 0.40 30.25 -7.77
N THR A 75 1.48 30.77 -7.18
CA THR A 75 2.68 29.99 -6.85
C THR A 75 2.63 29.34 -5.47
N VAL A 76 1.66 29.74 -4.62
CA VAL A 76 1.46 29.18 -3.28
C VAL A 76 0.91 27.77 -3.39
N ASP A 77 1.73 26.78 -3.11
CA ASP A 77 1.31 25.38 -3.05
C ASP A 77 2.26 24.60 -2.11
N PRO A 78 1.79 24.14 -0.94
CA PRO A 78 0.39 24.11 -0.49
C PRO A 78 -0.04 25.37 0.27
N LEU A 79 -1.36 25.54 0.45
CA LEU A 79 -1.95 26.46 1.43
C LEU A 79 -2.04 25.82 2.82
N VAL A 80 -1.91 26.65 3.86
CA VAL A 80 -2.08 26.22 5.25
C VAL A 80 -3.53 26.43 5.68
N VAL A 81 -4.14 25.40 6.25
CA VAL A 81 -5.50 25.47 6.81
C VAL A 81 -5.49 25.04 8.26
N ASN A 82 -6.09 25.84 9.13
CA ASN A 82 -6.34 25.49 10.52
C ASN A 82 -7.83 25.23 10.73
N ILE A 83 -8.20 24.04 11.22
CA ILE A 83 -9.56 23.72 11.61
C ILE A 83 -9.56 23.31 13.08
N ASN A 84 -10.21 24.11 13.93
CA ASN A 84 -10.29 23.89 15.38
C ASN A 84 -8.93 23.63 16.05
N GLY A 85 -7.88 24.31 15.61
CA GLY A 85 -6.52 24.18 16.14
C GLY A 85 -5.66 23.13 15.43
N VAL A 86 -6.21 22.28 14.57
CA VAL A 86 -5.44 21.30 13.77
C VAL A 86 -4.98 21.94 12.47
N ARG A 87 -3.69 21.81 12.17
CA ARG A 87 -3.10 22.31 10.92
C ARG A 87 -3.15 21.23 9.82
N TYR A 88 -3.59 21.63 8.65
CA TYR A 88 -3.66 20.85 7.41
C TYR A 88 -2.98 21.61 6.28
N TYR A 89 -2.74 20.90 5.17
CA TYR A 89 -2.20 21.46 3.94
C TYR A 89 -3.13 21.10 2.77
N ILE A 90 -3.45 22.07 1.92
CA ILE A 90 -4.27 21.88 0.72
C ILE A 90 -3.45 22.27 -0.49
N ARG A 91 -3.38 21.41 -1.50
CA ARG A 91 -2.73 21.72 -2.77
C ARG A 91 -3.55 22.76 -3.52
N THR A 92 -2.87 23.67 -4.22
CA THR A 92 -3.55 24.66 -5.06
C THR A 92 -3.37 24.34 -6.53
N ALA A 93 -4.35 24.71 -7.34
CA ALA A 93 -4.27 24.66 -8.79
C ALA A 93 -4.65 26.04 -9.32
N GLU A 94 -3.70 26.74 -9.93
CA GLU A 94 -3.89 28.12 -10.42
C GLU A 94 -4.46 29.06 -9.36
N GLY A 95 -4.01 28.92 -8.11
CA GLY A 95 -4.48 29.70 -6.95
C GLY A 95 -5.81 29.24 -6.37
N ALA A 96 -6.57 28.37 -7.05
CA ALA A 96 -7.80 27.80 -6.50
C ALA A 96 -7.50 26.61 -5.58
N PHE A 97 -8.36 26.40 -4.56
CA PHE A 97 -8.27 25.26 -3.66
C PHE A 97 -9.67 24.79 -3.23
N SER A 98 -9.85 23.48 -3.06
CA SER A 98 -11.02 22.89 -2.41
C SER A 98 -10.67 21.54 -1.81
N ARG A 99 -11.03 21.32 -0.54
CA ARG A 99 -10.92 20.01 0.12
C ARG A 99 -11.92 19.86 1.25
N LYS A 100 -12.39 18.63 1.47
CA LYS A 100 -13.30 18.27 2.57
C LYS A 100 -12.55 17.67 3.75
N PHE A 101 -12.91 18.08 4.97
CA PHE A 101 -12.30 17.63 6.23
C PHE A 101 -13.35 17.19 7.25
N PRO A 102 -13.02 16.24 8.16
CA PRO A 102 -13.93 15.80 9.22
C PRO A 102 -14.41 16.94 10.12
N ALA A 103 -15.72 17.18 10.13
CA ALA A 103 -16.38 18.15 11.00
C ALA A 103 -16.36 17.68 12.46
N ALA A 104 -16.21 18.60 13.40
CA ALA A 104 -16.49 18.38 14.83
C ALA A 104 -17.97 18.68 15.10
N LYS A 105 -18.55 18.06 16.14
CA LYS A 105 -19.89 18.47 16.59
C LYS A 105 -19.85 19.91 17.08
N GLY A 106 -20.84 20.70 16.66
CA GLY A 106 -20.98 22.10 17.03
C GLY A 106 -20.13 23.04 16.18
N LYS A 107 -19.63 24.12 16.77
CA LYS A 107 -18.88 25.16 16.05
C LYS A 107 -17.55 24.65 15.49
N ASN A 108 -17.38 24.76 14.18
CA ASN A 108 -16.12 24.54 13.47
C ASN A 108 -15.59 25.89 13.00
N THR A 109 -14.35 26.23 13.38
CA THR A 109 -13.66 27.45 12.92
C THR A 109 -12.56 27.06 11.95
N VAL A 110 -12.66 27.56 10.72
CA VAL A 110 -11.73 27.34 9.62
C VAL A 110 -10.97 28.63 9.37
N MET A 111 -9.63 28.59 9.45
CA MET A 111 -8.75 29.67 9.07
C MET A 111 -7.81 29.20 7.97
N VAL A 112 -7.75 29.93 6.86
CA VAL A 112 -6.83 29.66 5.75
C VAL A 112 -5.78 30.76 5.70
N GLU A 113 -4.51 30.37 5.49
CA GLU A 113 -3.38 31.29 5.37
C GLU A 113 -2.73 31.12 3.98
N CYS A 114 -2.61 32.22 3.24
CA CYS A 114 -1.85 32.30 2.00
C CYS A 114 -0.61 33.17 2.22
N ALA A 115 0.57 32.57 2.14
CA ALA A 115 1.85 33.20 2.45
C ALA A 115 2.74 33.28 1.23
N ASN A 116 3.38 34.44 1.01
CA ASN A 116 4.44 34.62 0.03
C ASN A 116 5.51 35.58 0.57
N LYS A 117 6.44 36.02 -0.27
CA LYS A 117 7.56 36.89 0.16
C LYS A 117 7.11 38.28 0.65
N ALA A 118 5.93 38.74 0.28
CA ALA A 118 5.40 40.04 0.71
C ALA A 118 4.66 39.97 2.06
N GLY A 119 4.11 38.81 2.42
CA GLY A 119 3.40 38.63 3.68
C GLY A 119 2.41 37.48 3.66
N VAL A 120 1.53 37.45 4.67
CA VAL A 120 0.53 36.38 4.88
C VAL A 120 -0.88 36.96 4.90
N ALA A 121 -1.71 36.56 3.94
CA ALA A 121 -3.15 36.83 3.93
C ALA A 121 -3.90 35.75 4.70
N ARG A 122 -4.93 36.15 5.45
CA ARG A 122 -5.74 35.24 6.27
C ARG A 122 -7.21 35.44 6.00
N ALA A 123 -7.96 34.33 5.94
CA ALA A 123 -9.41 34.34 5.87
C ALA A 123 -9.97 33.31 6.85
N THR A 124 -11.02 33.70 7.58
CA THR A 124 -11.65 32.86 8.59
C THR A 124 -13.14 32.75 8.31
N SER A 125 -13.68 31.54 8.43
CA SER A 125 -15.12 31.28 8.41
C SER A 125 -15.48 30.24 9.48
N THR A 126 -16.75 30.23 9.87
CA THR A 126 -17.25 29.32 10.91
C THR A 126 -18.53 28.64 10.46
N VAL A 127 -18.71 27.36 10.78
CA VAL A 127 -19.95 26.62 10.51
C VAL A 127 -20.34 25.77 11.71
N GLU A 128 -21.64 25.73 12.03
CA GLU A 128 -22.19 24.90 13.09
C GLU A 128 -22.56 23.51 12.54
N SER A 129 -21.90 22.45 13.01
CA SER A 129 -22.16 21.08 12.53
C SER A 129 -23.08 20.33 13.49
N MET A 130 -24.30 20.08 13.03
CA MET A 130 -25.36 19.35 13.72
C MET A 130 -25.20 17.84 13.47
N ILE A 131 -24.08 17.29 13.95
CA ILE A 131 -23.73 15.87 13.82
C ILE A 131 -23.57 15.21 15.19
N SER A 132 -23.61 13.89 15.22
CA SER A 132 -23.20 13.12 16.40
C SER A 132 -21.72 13.41 16.71
N PRO A 133 -21.32 13.45 18.00
CA PRO A 133 -19.91 13.56 18.37
C PRO A 133 -19.10 12.44 17.72
N VAL A 134 -17.84 12.73 17.43
CA VAL A 134 -16.88 11.76 16.88
C VAL A 134 -15.85 11.46 17.97
N PRO A 135 -15.96 10.32 18.70
CA PRO A 135 -15.14 10.03 19.87
C PRO A 135 -13.64 9.89 19.60
N LEU A 136 -13.23 9.57 18.38
CA LEU A 136 -11.82 9.43 18.00
C LEU A 136 -11.59 10.01 16.61
N LYS A 137 -10.63 10.93 16.50
CA LYS A 137 -10.01 11.37 15.25
C LYS A 137 -8.51 11.26 15.35
N VAL A 138 -7.89 10.78 14.28
CA VAL A 138 -6.45 10.67 14.12
C VAL A 138 -6.10 11.31 12.78
N ILE A 139 -5.26 12.33 12.83
CA ILE A 139 -4.84 13.12 11.66
C ILE A 139 -3.34 13.06 11.55
N LEU A 140 -2.83 12.54 10.45
CA LEU A 140 -1.40 12.56 10.13
C LEU A 140 -1.13 13.61 9.06
N THR A 141 -0.19 14.52 9.32
CA THR A 141 0.33 15.48 8.35
C THR A 141 1.86 15.45 8.34
N SER A 142 2.44 15.85 7.21
CA SER A 142 3.87 16.01 7.03
C SER A 142 4.18 17.46 6.64
N ASP A 143 5.37 17.93 6.96
CA ASP A 143 5.84 19.28 6.65
C ASP A 143 6.66 19.37 5.34
N THR A 144 6.87 18.25 4.67
CA THR A 144 7.79 18.14 3.54
C THR A 144 7.05 17.68 2.29
N ASP A 145 7.24 18.39 1.19
CA ASP A 145 6.74 17.96 -0.12
C ASP A 145 7.41 16.65 -0.56
N SER A 146 6.74 15.89 -1.41
CA SER A 146 7.28 14.71 -2.09
C SER A 146 7.70 13.59 -1.16
N THR A 147 7.10 13.50 0.04
CA THR A 147 7.22 12.34 0.92
C THR A 147 5.93 11.56 0.99
N TYR A 148 6.01 10.24 1.13
CA TYR A 148 4.87 9.40 1.47
C TYR A 148 4.93 9.09 2.96
N THR A 149 3.94 9.56 3.70
CA THR A 149 3.72 9.18 5.09
C THR A 149 2.37 8.51 5.22
N ASP A 150 2.37 7.24 5.62
CA ASP A 150 1.14 6.46 5.68
C ASP A 150 0.68 6.29 7.12
N LEU A 151 -0.64 6.46 7.33
CA LEU A 151 -1.29 6.20 8.60
C LEU A 151 -1.72 4.73 8.68
N HIS A 152 -1.26 4.04 9.72
CA HIS A 152 -1.58 2.64 10.00
C HIS A 152 -2.31 2.57 11.35
N ILE A 153 -3.56 2.11 11.33
CA ILE A 153 -4.38 1.94 12.52
C ILE A 153 -4.59 0.46 12.78
N TYR A 154 -4.27 0.00 13.99
CA TYR A 154 -4.62 -1.33 14.45
C TYR A 154 -5.73 -1.22 15.47
N GLU A 155 -6.87 -1.84 15.17
CA GLU A 155 -8.08 -1.77 15.99
C GLU A 155 -8.04 -2.79 17.14
N PRO A 156 -8.91 -2.70 18.16
CA PRO A 156 -8.90 -3.60 19.32
C PRO A 156 -8.98 -5.10 18.99
N ASP A 157 -9.62 -5.45 17.89
CA ASP A 157 -9.71 -6.82 17.39
C ASP A 157 -8.45 -7.29 16.62
N GLY A 158 -7.45 -6.41 16.48
CA GLY A 158 -6.19 -6.60 15.78
C GLY A 158 -6.26 -6.34 14.28
N ASN A 159 -7.41 -5.91 13.73
CA ASN A 159 -7.49 -5.55 12.31
C ASN A 159 -6.61 -4.35 11.99
N HIS A 160 -5.89 -4.45 10.88
CA HIS A 160 -5.04 -3.39 10.35
C HIS A 160 -5.80 -2.60 9.28
N VAL A 161 -5.97 -1.30 9.51
CA VAL A 161 -6.63 -0.33 8.63
C VAL A 161 -5.60 0.69 8.16
N TYR A 162 -5.39 0.77 6.85
CA TYR A 162 -4.41 1.65 6.21
C TYR A 162 -4.79 1.92 4.76
N TRP A 163 -3.98 2.67 4.02
CA TRP A 163 -4.31 3.13 2.67
C TRP A 163 -4.74 2.01 1.69
N ALA A 164 -4.16 0.80 1.77
CA ALA A 164 -4.53 -0.30 0.88
C ALA A 164 -5.73 -1.13 1.40
N LYS A 165 -6.10 -0.98 2.67
CA LYS A 165 -7.20 -1.67 3.35
C LYS A 165 -7.92 -0.67 4.27
N THR A 166 -8.71 0.19 3.66
CA THR A 166 -9.41 1.29 4.37
C THR A 166 -10.67 0.83 5.11
N ASN A 167 -11.13 -0.41 4.88
CA ASN A 167 -12.30 -0.96 5.54
C ASN A 167 -11.99 -1.34 7.00
N SER A 168 -12.59 -0.60 7.94
CA SER A 168 -12.60 -0.92 9.36
C SER A 168 -13.77 -1.84 9.71
N PRO A 169 -13.51 -3.07 10.21
CA PRO A 169 -14.57 -3.94 10.69
C PRO A 169 -15.30 -3.42 11.92
N SER A 170 -14.66 -2.56 12.73
CA SER A 170 -15.30 -1.94 13.89
C SER A 170 -16.12 -0.69 13.55
N GLY A 171 -16.13 -0.23 12.30
CA GLY A 171 -16.93 0.91 11.84
C GLY A 171 -16.22 2.26 11.88
N GLY A 172 -14.88 2.26 11.91
CA GLY A 172 -14.04 3.41 11.63
C GLY A 172 -14.11 3.83 10.15
N ILE A 173 -13.76 5.08 9.87
CA ILE A 173 -13.77 5.68 8.54
C ILE A 173 -12.37 6.22 8.28
N PHE A 174 -11.70 5.65 7.26
CA PHE A 174 -10.38 6.07 6.83
C PHE A 174 -10.51 6.92 5.56
N PHE A 175 -9.97 8.14 5.56
CA PHE A 175 -9.91 9.00 4.39
C PHE A 175 -8.52 8.98 3.81
N LEU A 176 -8.45 8.62 2.53
CA LEU A 176 -7.25 8.69 1.72
C LEU A 176 -6.87 10.15 1.44
N ASN A 177 -5.58 10.36 1.14
CA ASN A 177 -5.07 11.66 0.74
C ASN A 177 -5.46 12.02 -0.72
N GLN A 178 -6.76 12.16 -0.97
CA GLN A 178 -7.31 12.43 -2.31
C GLN A 178 -7.67 13.92 -2.49
N GLN A 179 -7.15 14.56 -3.55
CA GLN A 179 -7.46 15.96 -3.88
C GLN A 179 -7.91 16.17 -5.34
N ASP A 180 -7.49 15.31 -6.27
CA ASP A 180 -7.80 15.43 -7.72
C ASP A 180 -8.26 14.11 -8.36
N GLY A 181 -8.66 13.13 -7.55
CA GLY A 181 -8.98 11.79 -8.00
C GLY A 181 -7.86 10.78 -7.75
N SER A 182 -6.60 11.21 -7.60
CA SER A 182 -5.51 10.35 -7.13
C SER A 182 -5.39 10.40 -5.61
N PHE A 183 -5.20 9.24 -4.98
CA PHE A 183 -4.90 9.12 -3.54
C PHE A 183 -3.41 8.93 -3.25
N ASP A 184 -2.64 8.58 -4.28
CA ASP A 184 -1.21 8.23 -4.18
C ASP A 184 -0.34 9.46 -4.51
N GLN A 185 -0.62 10.57 -3.82
CA GLN A 185 0.10 11.82 -3.99
C GLN A 185 1.11 12.01 -2.85
N ALA A 186 2.39 12.08 -3.22
CA ALA A 186 3.44 12.47 -2.30
C ALA A 186 3.23 13.92 -1.81
N GLY A 187 3.56 14.17 -0.54
CA GLY A 187 3.54 15.49 0.06
C GLY A 187 3.08 15.48 1.51
N TYR A 188 2.17 16.39 1.83
CA TYR A 188 1.91 16.82 3.20
C TYR A 188 0.82 16.01 3.95
N GLY A 189 0.25 14.99 3.31
CA GLY A 189 -1.02 14.38 3.73
C GLY A 189 -2.21 15.36 3.54
N PRO A 190 -3.25 15.34 4.40
CA PRO A 190 -3.44 14.42 5.52
C PRO A 190 -3.94 13.03 5.12
N TYR A 191 -3.54 12.06 5.94
CA TYR A 191 -4.28 10.81 6.13
C TYR A 191 -5.11 10.94 7.40
N LEU A 192 -6.37 10.52 7.33
CA LEU A 192 -7.34 10.75 8.39
C LEU A 192 -8.03 9.45 8.75
N TYR A 193 -8.15 9.18 10.04
CA TYR A 193 -9.02 8.12 10.54
C TYR A 193 -9.96 8.72 11.57
N MET A 194 -11.25 8.42 11.46
CA MET A 194 -12.24 8.79 12.46
C MET A 194 -13.08 7.59 12.88
N HIS A 195 -13.47 7.52 14.14
CA HIS A 195 -14.31 6.44 14.64
C HIS A 195 -15.52 6.99 15.40
N PRO A 196 -16.73 6.97 14.81
CA PRO A 196 -17.96 7.50 15.43
C PRO A 196 -18.43 6.73 16.68
N ALA A 197 -18.07 5.46 16.79
CA ALA A 197 -18.39 4.57 17.89
C ALA A 197 -17.23 3.61 18.18
N ALA A 198 -16.09 4.15 18.62
CA ALA A 198 -14.90 3.35 18.88
C ALA A 198 -15.20 2.22 19.91
N PRO A 199 -14.94 0.94 19.60
CA PRO A 199 -15.09 -0.14 20.58
C PRO A 199 -14.10 0.02 21.73
N ILE A 200 -14.47 -0.56 22.87
CA ILE A 200 -13.59 -0.66 24.04
C ILE A 200 -12.36 -1.48 23.66
N GLY A 201 -11.18 -0.99 24.06
CA GLY A 201 -9.90 -1.67 23.84
C GLY A 201 -8.80 -0.72 23.38
N ILE A 202 -7.71 -1.33 22.90
CA ILE A 202 -6.49 -0.64 22.51
C ILE A 202 -6.49 -0.45 20.99
N PHE A 203 -6.26 0.78 20.56
CA PHE A 203 -5.87 1.11 19.20
C PHE A 203 -4.38 1.41 19.19
N ARG A 204 -3.62 0.85 18.23
CA ARG A 204 -2.23 1.27 17.97
C ARG A 204 -2.20 2.12 16.72
N VAL A 205 -1.49 3.25 16.80
CA VAL A 205 -1.33 4.20 15.70
C VAL A 205 0.14 4.21 15.29
N ASP A 206 0.39 3.64 14.12
CA ASP A 206 1.71 3.59 13.50
C ASP A 206 1.77 4.56 12.32
N VAL A 207 2.96 5.10 12.07
CA VAL A 207 3.25 5.94 10.90
C VAL A 207 4.38 5.27 10.13
N ASN A 208 4.14 5.01 8.84
CA ASN A 208 5.16 4.51 7.93
C ASN A 208 5.70 5.66 7.06
N TYR A 209 6.99 5.58 6.72
CA TYR A 209 7.66 6.58 5.87
C TYR A 209 8.30 5.93 4.65
N TRP A 210 7.94 6.45 3.46
CA TRP A 210 8.61 6.13 2.21
C TRP A 210 9.01 7.44 1.48
N PRO A 211 10.30 7.68 1.24
CA PRO A 211 10.73 8.92 0.58
C PRO A 211 10.37 8.90 -0.91
N GLY A 212 9.85 10.01 -1.43
CA GLY A 212 9.76 10.27 -2.86
C GLY A 212 10.98 11.07 -3.33
N GLY A 213 11.83 10.49 -4.18
CA GLY A 213 12.98 11.18 -4.75
C GLY A 213 14.14 11.40 -3.77
N ALA A 214 14.71 12.62 -3.74
CA ALA A 214 15.94 12.96 -3.00
C ALA A 214 15.73 13.41 -1.54
N VAL A 215 14.48 13.46 -1.07
CA VAL A 215 14.15 13.91 0.29
C VAL A 215 14.47 12.81 1.29
N GLN A 216 15.36 13.09 2.25
CA GLN A 216 15.78 12.11 3.25
C GLN A 216 14.98 12.15 4.55
N HIS A 217 14.36 13.29 4.89
CA HIS A 217 13.69 13.48 6.18
C HIS A 217 12.37 14.25 6.06
N THR A 218 11.39 13.92 6.91
CA THR A 218 10.18 14.72 7.13
C THR A 218 9.81 14.75 8.60
N LEU A 219 9.19 15.83 9.07
CA LEU A 219 8.55 15.86 10.38
C LEU A 219 7.09 15.44 10.25
N ALA A 220 6.78 14.23 10.72
CA ALA A 220 5.41 13.76 10.83
C ALA A 220 4.76 14.35 12.09
N ASN A 221 3.56 14.91 11.90
CA ASN A 221 2.71 15.47 12.94
C ASN A 221 1.42 14.66 13.02
N LEU A 222 1.24 13.96 14.13
CA LEU A 222 0.06 13.18 14.44
C LEU A 222 -0.80 13.91 15.48
N ASP A 223 -1.98 14.36 15.07
CA ASP A 223 -2.99 14.94 15.95
C ASP A 223 -4.04 13.87 16.30
N ILE A 224 -4.11 13.49 17.58
CA ILE A 224 -5.12 12.60 18.13
C ILE A 224 -6.11 13.43 18.93
N ILE A 225 -7.37 13.35 18.57
CA ILE A 225 -8.46 14.07 19.24
C ILE A 225 -9.46 13.03 19.71
N THR A 226 -9.78 13.07 21.00
CA THR A 226 -10.82 12.24 21.58
C THR A 226 -11.96 13.09 22.12
N ASN A 227 -13.19 12.60 21.97
CA ASN A 227 -14.41 13.27 22.45
C ASN A 227 -14.53 14.74 21.98
N GLU A 228 -14.22 15.02 20.71
CA GLU A 228 -14.25 16.38 20.18
C GLU A 228 -15.65 17.02 20.31
N GLY A 229 -15.71 18.23 20.85
CA GLY A 229 -16.94 18.97 21.14
C GLY A 229 -17.67 18.53 22.41
N LEU A 230 -17.06 17.67 23.24
CA LEU A 230 -17.61 17.23 24.53
C LEU A 230 -16.78 17.74 25.72
N PRO A 231 -17.33 17.79 26.95
CA PRO A 231 -16.58 18.23 28.13
C PRO A 231 -15.33 17.42 28.46
N THR A 232 -15.24 16.19 27.94
CA THR A 232 -14.10 15.28 28.10
C THR A 232 -13.16 15.27 26.90
N GLU A 233 -13.23 16.30 26.05
CA GLU A 233 -12.34 16.47 24.89
C GLU A 233 -10.87 16.42 25.32
N ASN A 234 -10.07 15.65 24.59
CA ASN A 234 -8.62 15.64 24.73
C ASN A 234 -7.96 15.77 23.36
N ARG A 235 -6.92 16.60 23.27
CA ARG A 235 -6.09 16.75 22.07
C ARG A 235 -4.65 16.46 22.41
N ARG A 236 -4.03 15.54 21.66
CA ARG A 236 -2.61 15.20 21.78
C ARG A 236 -1.96 15.32 20.42
N ARG A 237 -1.01 16.24 20.28
CA ARG A 237 -0.14 16.35 19.11
C ARG A 237 1.18 15.65 19.40
N ILE A 238 1.59 14.75 18.52
CA ILE A 238 2.86 14.04 18.55
C ILE A 238 3.64 14.41 17.28
N SER A 239 4.82 14.97 17.44
CA SER A 239 5.71 15.31 16.33
C SER A 239 6.97 14.46 16.39
N ARG A 240 7.29 13.71 15.33
CA ARG A 240 8.52 12.92 15.26
C ARG A 240 9.18 13.03 13.89
N PRO A 241 10.52 13.14 13.85
CA PRO A 241 11.25 13.08 12.59
C PRO A 241 11.21 11.64 12.05
N LEU A 242 10.94 11.52 10.76
CA LEU A 242 11.04 10.29 9.97
C LEU A 242 12.18 10.50 8.96
N ALA A 243 13.11 9.55 8.92
CA ALA A 243 14.40 9.66 8.28
C ALA A 243 14.83 8.40 7.51
N ARG A 244 14.29 7.23 7.83
CA ARG A 244 14.74 5.96 7.26
C ARG A 244 13.71 5.43 6.26
N PRO A 245 14.08 5.22 4.99
CA PRO A 245 13.15 4.66 4.01
C PRO A 245 12.55 3.32 4.49
N GLY A 246 11.23 3.22 4.44
CA GLY A 246 10.49 2.02 4.86
C GLY A 246 10.35 1.87 6.38
N GLU A 247 10.74 2.86 7.19
CA GLU A 247 10.54 2.76 8.63
C GLU A 247 9.07 2.88 9.01
N THR A 248 8.65 2.04 9.95
CA THR A 248 7.37 2.15 10.64
C THR A 248 7.65 2.42 12.11
N GLN A 249 7.03 3.46 12.65
CA GLN A 249 7.14 3.80 14.06
C GLN A 249 5.76 3.87 14.71
N THR A 250 5.63 3.29 15.91
CA THR A 250 4.45 3.49 16.74
C THR A 250 4.50 4.86 17.39
N PHE A 251 3.53 5.70 17.05
CA PHE A 251 3.42 7.05 17.57
C PHE A 251 2.61 7.08 18.86
N ALA A 252 1.51 6.32 18.93
CA ALA A 252 0.65 6.31 20.10
C ALA A 252 -0.20 5.04 20.21
N TYR A 253 -0.70 4.81 21.42
CA TYR A 253 -1.82 3.92 21.69
C TYR A 253 -3.00 4.74 22.20
N VAL A 254 -4.21 4.48 21.69
CA VAL A 254 -5.46 5.08 22.17
C VAL A 254 -6.30 4.00 22.83
N ILE A 255 -6.75 4.25 24.05
CA ILE A 255 -7.42 3.26 24.88
C ILE A 255 -8.83 3.73 25.14
N THR A 256 -9.78 3.14 24.43
CA THR A 256 -11.20 3.34 24.67
C THR A 256 -11.62 2.49 25.86
N ARG A 257 -12.28 3.10 26.84
CA ARG A 257 -12.65 2.46 28.11
C ARG A 257 -14.17 2.32 28.23
N GLY A 258 -14.61 1.29 28.96
CA GLY A 258 -16.02 1.13 29.31
C GLY A 258 -16.50 2.18 30.32
N ASN A 259 -17.79 2.11 30.66
CA ASN A 259 -18.42 2.93 31.70
C ASN A 259 -18.30 4.45 31.47
N ASN A 260 -18.31 4.90 30.21
CA ASN A 260 -18.18 6.30 29.81
C ASN A 260 -16.92 7.00 30.33
N LEU A 261 -15.88 6.23 30.69
CA LEU A 261 -14.59 6.80 31.04
C LEU A 261 -13.95 7.43 29.80
N PRO A 262 -13.30 8.61 29.91
CA PRO A 262 -12.67 9.25 28.77
C PRO A 262 -11.56 8.36 28.19
N PRO A 263 -11.33 8.35 26.87
CA PRO A 263 -10.21 7.61 26.31
C PRO A 263 -8.87 8.10 26.86
N LEU A 264 -7.88 7.21 26.92
CA LEU A 264 -6.51 7.57 27.25
C LEU A 264 -5.66 7.55 25.97
N VAL A 265 -4.69 8.46 25.87
CA VAL A 265 -3.67 8.44 24.83
C VAL A 265 -2.33 8.22 25.52
N TYR A 266 -1.61 7.18 25.12
CA TYR A 266 -0.28 6.86 25.61
C TYR A 266 0.73 6.96 24.46
N VAL A 267 1.78 7.76 24.65
CA VAL A 267 2.82 8.03 23.65
C VAL A 267 4.13 7.38 24.08
N PRO A 268 4.54 6.25 23.47
CA PRO A 268 5.76 5.54 23.84
C PRO A 268 7.00 6.45 23.76
N GLY A 269 7.81 6.51 24.81
CA GLY A 269 9.02 7.33 24.85
C GLY A 269 8.81 8.80 25.19
N GLN A 270 7.56 9.29 25.24
CA GLN A 270 7.21 10.61 25.76
C GLN A 270 6.52 10.52 27.13
N ASP A 271 5.59 9.58 27.27
CA ASP A 271 4.89 9.36 28.53
C ASP A 271 5.66 8.36 29.43
N ASN A 272 5.42 8.43 30.75
CA ASN A 272 6.10 7.56 31.70
C ASN A 272 5.72 6.09 31.45
N ALA A 273 6.71 5.21 31.27
CA ALA A 273 6.49 3.78 31.05
C ALA A 273 5.70 3.11 32.20
N ALA A 274 5.80 3.62 33.43
CA ALA A 274 5.01 3.13 34.56
C ALA A 274 3.50 3.45 34.44
N THR A 275 3.13 4.42 33.60
CA THR A 275 1.74 4.78 33.28
C THR A 275 1.22 4.08 32.03
N ALA A 276 2.01 3.17 31.45
CA ALA A 276 1.59 2.39 30.30
C ALA A 276 0.31 1.60 30.64
N PRO A 277 -0.72 1.68 29.78
CA PRO A 277 -1.93 0.89 29.94
C PRO A 277 -1.61 -0.61 30.06
N PRO A 278 -2.36 -1.36 30.89
CA PRO A 278 -2.25 -2.82 30.91
C PRO A 278 -2.70 -3.39 29.56
N GLY A 279 -2.12 -4.53 29.15
CA GLY A 279 -2.54 -5.23 27.94
C GLY A 279 -1.81 -4.81 26.66
N LEU A 280 -0.91 -3.81 26.69
CA LEU A 280 -0.22 -3.35 25.48
C LEU A 280 0.66 -4.44 24.85
N LYS A 281 1.38 -5.23 25.67
CA LYS A 281 2.25 -6.30 25.18
C LYS A 281 1.43 -7.41 24.53
N GLU A 282 0.38 -7.86 25.20
CA GLU A 282 -0.55 -8.88 24.70
C GLU A 282 -1.25 -8.41 23.41
N PHE A 283 -1.59 -7.13 23.34
CA PHE A 283 -2.15 -6.53 22.13
C PHE A 283 -1.14 -6.54 20.97
N ASP A 284 0.11 -6.13 21.21
CA ASP A 284 1.14 -6.13 20.17
C ASP A 284 1.47 -7.55 19.68
N GLU A 285 1.49 -8.55 20.57
CA GLU A 285 1.65 -9.96 20.19
C GLU A 285 0.47 -10.45 19.34
N LYS A 286 -0.76 -10.09 19.73
CA LYS A 286 -1.97 -10.39 18.93
C LYS A 286 -1.88 -9.78 17.54
N VAL A 287 -1.51 -8.50 17.42
CA VAL A 287 -1.34 -7.81 16.13
C VAL A 287 -0.31 -8.54 15.28
N LYS A 288 0.89 -8.80 15.82
CA LYS A 288 1.95 -9.52 15.09
C LYS A 288 1.51 -10.89 14.60
N SER A 289 0.76 -11.63 15.42
CA SER A 289 0.24 -12.95 15.04
C SER A 289 -0.75 -12.87 13.86
N LYS A 290 -1.58 -11.82 13.84
CA LYS A 290 -2.58 -11.60 12.80
C LYS A 290 -1.95 -11.09 11.51
N GLU A 291 -1.00 -10.16 11.59
CA GLU A 291 -0.19 -9.72 10.43
C GLU A 291 0.49 -10.91 9.75
N LYS A 292 1.15 -11.77 10.53
CA LYS A 292 1.76 -13.01 10.00
C LYS A 292 0.75 -13.92 9.31
N THR A 293 -0.47 -13.98 9.82
CA THR A 293 -1.55 -14.79 9.23
C THR A 293 -2.08 -14.17 7.94
N GLU A 294 -2.30 -12.85 7.92
CA GLU A 294 -2.75 -12.10 6.73
C GLU A 294 -1.70 -12.14 5.61
N ASP A 295 -0.41 -12.03 5.92
CA ASP A 295 0.68 -12.17 4.94
C ASP A 295 0.72 -13.59 4.33
N MET A 296 0.47 -14.62 5.15
CA MET A 296 0.32 -15.98 4.64
C MET A 296 -0.91 -16.14 3.74
N ASP A 297 -2.04 -15.48 4.06
CA ASP A 297 -3.24 -15.52 3.22
C ASP A 297 -3.09 -14.70 1.92
N LEU A 298 -2.30 -13.61 1.92
CA LEU A 298 -1.88 -12.88 0.72
C LEU A 298 -0.71 -13.54 -0.02
N SER A 299 -0.27 -14.73 0.37
CA SER A 299 0.72 -15.50 -0.39
C SER A 299 0.06 -16.42 -1.43
N TYR A 300 -1.22 -16.76 -1.24
CA TYR A 300 -1.91 -17.81 -1.98
C TYR A 300 -3.29 -17.39 -2.49
N LEU A 301 -3.75 -18.04 -3.57
CA LEU A 301 -5.11 -17.89 -4.08
C LEU A 301 -6.13 -18.45 -3.10
N GLN A 302 -7.31 -17.83 -3.07
CA GLN A 302 -8.47 -18.36 -2.35
C GLN A 302 -8.94 -19.69 -2.99
N PRO A 303 -9.53 -20.64 -2.25
CA PRO A 303 -9.89 -21.97 -2.77
C PRO A 303 -10.77 -21.96 -4.03
N SER A 304 -11.72 -21.03 -4.12
CA SER A 304 -12.57 -20.87 -5.31
C SER A 304 -11.77 -20.37 -6.53
N ASP A 305 -10.82 -19.47 -6.30
CA ASP A 305 -9.95 -18.89 -7.32
C ASP A 305 -8.87 -19.88 -7.77
N GLU A 306 -8.37 -20.74 -6.88
CA GLU A 306 -7.52 -21.87 -7.25
C GLU A 306 -8.25 -22.77 -8.26
N LYS A 307 -9.50 -23.15 -7.98
CA LYS A 307 -10.30 -23.97 -8.91
C LYS A 307 -10.46 -23.28 -10.26
N ALA A 308 -10.84 -22.00 -10.24
CA ALA A 308 -11.00 -21.18 -11.45
C ALA A 308 -9.71 -21.09 -12.28
N LEU A 309 -8.56 -20.86 -11.63
CA LEU A 309 -7.25 -20.83 -12.28
C LEU A 309 -6.94 -22.17 -12.94
N ARG A 310 -7.02 -23.27 -12.19
CA ARG A 310 -6.68 -24.61 -12.69
C ARG A 310 -7.51 -24.97 -13.92
N GLU A 311 -8.81 -24.69 -13.88
CA GLU A 311 -9.74 -24.92 -15.00
C GLU A 311 -9.41 -24.04 -16.22
N SER A 312 -9.10 -22.76 -16.00
CA SER A 312 -8.72 -21.85 -17.08
C SER A 312 -7.39 -22.23 -17.73
N VAL A 313 -6.36 -22.57 -16.93
CA VAL A 313 -5.03 -22.98 -17.42
C VAL A 313 -5.14 -24.20 -18.34
N THR A 314 -5.84 -25.25 -17.91
CA THR A 314 -5.92 -26.48 -18.72
C THR A 314 -6.75 -26.28 -19.99
N ARG A 315 -7.84 -25.50 -19.93
CA ARG A 315 -8.62 -25.13 -21.12
C ARG A 315 -7.81 -24.32 -22.13
N LEU A 316 -7.01 -23.37 -21.65
CA LEU A 316 -6.14 -22.55 -22.50
C LEU A 316 -5.03 -23.40 -23.13
N ALA A 317 -4.42 -24.32 -22.37
CA ALA A 317 -3.42 -25.24 -22.89
C ALA A 317 -4.00 -26.17 -23.98
N LEU A 318 -5.15 -26.79 -23.73
CA LEU A 318 -5.86 -27.62 -24.72
C LEU A 318 -6.27 -26.83 -25.96
N LEU A 319 -6.66 -25.57 -25.81
CA LEU A 319 -6.96 -24.69 -26.94
C LEU A 319 -5.72 -24.51 -27.83
N GLN A 320 -4.53 -24.34 -27.25
CA GLN A 320 -3.30 -24.16 -28.02
C GLN A 320 -2.94 -25.39 -28.87
N ALA A 321 -3.31 -26.60 -28.43
CA ALA A 321 -3.16 -27.82 -29.23
C ALA A 321 -4.07 -27.85 -30.47
N ARG A 322 -5.24 -27.20 -30.41
CA ARG A 322 -6.18 -27.13 -31.54
C ARG A 322 -5.84 -25.99 -32.48
N ARG A 323 -5.54 -24.82 -31.92
CA ARG A 323 -5.25 -23.61 -32.66
C ARG A 323 -4.40 -22.67 -31.81
N LEU A 324 -3.18 -22.43 -32.27
CA LEU A 324 -2.29 -21.47 -31.64
C LEU A 324 -2.90 -20.07 -31.66
N SER A 325 -2.81 -19.38 -30.53
CA SER A 325 -3.23 -18.00 -30.41
C SER A 325 -2.40 -17.11 -31.33
N PRO A 326 -3.02 -16.18 -32.08
CA PRO A 326 -2.29 -15.23 -32.90
C PRO A 326 -1.47 -14.24 -32.06
N LEU A 327 -1.78 -14.09 -30.76
CA LEU A 327 -1.03 -13.24 -29.83
C LEU A 327 0.00 -14.02 -29.00
N TRP A 328 0.13 -15.33 -29.21
CA TRP A 328 1.26 -16.07 -28.66
C TRP A 328 2.48 -15.86 -29.54
N GLU A 329 3.40 -15.02 -29.04
CA GLU A 329 4.66 -14.65 -29.70
C GLU A 329 5.43 -15.87 -30.21
N SER A 330 5.79 -15.86 -31.49
CA SER A 330 6.37 -17.02 -32.19
C SER A 330 7.68 -17.49 -31.55
N LYS A 331 8.52 -16.56 -31.08
CA LYS A 331 9.79 -16.84 -30.41
C LYS A 331 9.63 -17.47 -29.02
N GLN A 332 8.42 -17.50 -28.47
CA GLN A 332 8.11 -18.08 -27.17
C GLN A 332 7.20 -19.29 -27.30
N ARG A 333 7.08 -19.89 -28.49
CA ARG A 333 6.33 -21.14 -28.69
C ARG A 333 7.24 -22.31 -28.38
N ASP A 334 7.44 -22.53 -27.10
CA ASP A 334 8.23 -23.61 -26.52
C ASP A 334 7.50 -24.21 -25.30
N CYS A 335 8.10 -25.20 -24.63
CA CYS A 335 7.48 -25.86 -23.48
C CYS A 335 7.18 -24.87 -22.34
N SER A 336 8.14 -24.01 -21.97
CA SER A 336 7.99 -22.98 -20.94
C SER A 336 6.99 -21.89 -21.36
N GLY A 337 6.97 -21.57 -22.66
CA GLY A 337 6.10 -20.58 -23.25
C GLY A 337 4.63 -20.97 -23.21
N LEU A 338 4.34 -22.27 -23.37
CA LEU A 338 2.99 -22.79 -23.18
C LEU A 338 2.52 -22.58 -21.74
N ILE A 339 3.37 -22.87 -20.75
CA ILE A 339 3.07 -22.63 -19.33
C ILE A 339 2.81 -21.14 -19.11
N ARG A 340 3.73 -20.29 -19.60
CA ARG A 340 3.65 -18.84 -19.43
C ARG A 340 2.38 -18.26 -20.03
N PHE A 341 2.03 -18.69 -21.24
CA PHE A 341 0.80 -18.30 -21.92
C PHE A 341 -0.43 -18.75 -21.13
N ALA A 342 -0.54 -20.03 -20.81
CA ALA A 342 -1.73 -20.58 -20.15
C ALA A 342 -1.99 -19.93 -18.79
N TYR A 343 -0.95 -19.76 -17.96
CA TYR A 343 -1.08 -19.13 -16.65
C TYR A 343 -1.36 -17.63 -16.74
N ARG A 344 -0.63 -16.87 -17.57
CA ARG A 344 -0.84 -15.43 -17.68
C ARG A 344 -2.24 -15.08 -18.19
N GLU A 345 -2.73 -15.85 -19.16
CA GLU A 345 -4.07 -15.65 -19.72
C GLU A 345 -5.19 -16.13 -18.78
N ALA A 346 -4.91 -17.07 -17.88
CA ALA A 346 -5.86 -17.50 -16.86
C ALA A 346 -6.08 -16.46 -15.74
N LEU A 347 -5.12 -15.56 -15.51
CA LEU A 347 -5.21 -14.53 -14.46
C LEU A 347 -6.07 -13.32 -14.86
N GLU A 348 -6.16 -13.01 -16.16
CA GLU A 348 -6.78 -11.77 -16.62
C GLU A 348 -8.26 -11.95 -16.95
N SER A 349 -9.12 -11.10 -16.37
CA SER A 349 -10.51 -11.00 -16.78
C SER A 349 -10.59 -10.26 -18.13
N ARG A 350 -11.06 -10.95 -19.18
CA ARG A 350 -11.13 -10.39 -20.53
C ARG A 350 -12.55 -10.25 -21.05
N SER A 351 -12.84 -9.14 -21.72
CA SER A 351 -14.06 -8.94 -22.51
C SER A 351 -14.14 -9.94 -23.68
N ALA A 352 -15.35 -10.14 -24.23
CA ALA A 352 -15.55 -11.02 -25.39
C ALA A 352 -14.65 -10.63 -26.59
N ARG A 353 -14.48 -9.32 -26.83
CA ARG A 353 -13.62 -8.80 -27.91
C ARG A 353 -12.14 -9.12 -27.68
N GLN A 354 -11.65 -9.03 -26.45
CA GLN A 354 -10.28 -9.39 -26.10
C GLN A 354 -10.05 -10.90 -26.23
N LYS A 355 -11.01 -11.73 -25.79
CA LYS A 355 -10.97 -13.19 -25.97
C LYS A 355 -10.90 -13.58 -27.45
N GLN A 356 -11.70 -12.93 -28.30
CA GLN A 356 -11.67 -13.15 -29.75
C GLN A 356 -10.29 -12.83 -30.36
N LYS A 357 -9.64 -11.73 -29.94
CA LYS A 357 -8.28 -11.38 -30.40
C LYS A 357 -7.24 -12.43 -30.02
N LEU A 358 -7.42 -13.12 -28.88
CA LEU A 358 -6.58 -14.24 -28.46
C LEU A 358 -6.90 -15.56 -29.17
N GLY A 359 -7.91 -15.58 -30.04
CA GLY A 359 -8.39 -16.81 -30.67
C GLY A 359 -9.19 -17.71 -29.73
N ILE A 360 -9.64 -17.20 -28.58
CA ILE A 360 -10.48 -17.93 -27.63
C ILE A 360 -11.92 -17.93 -28.16
N PRO A 361 -12.52 -19.11 -28.43
CA PRO A 361 -13.90 -19.20 -28.90
C PRO A 361 -14.87 -18.68 -27.84
N GLY A 362 -15.95 -18.01 -28.25
CA GLY A 362 -16.96 -17.47 -27.32
C GLY A 362 -17.64 -18.55 -26.46
N MET A 363 -17.73 -19.78 -26.96
CA MET A 363 -18.27 -20.94 -26.23
C MET A 363 -17.30 -21.50 -25.18
N LEU A 364 -16.00 -21.17 -25.24
CA LEU A 364 -15.05 -21.63 -24.25
C LEU A 364 -15.15 -20.76 -22.99
N HIS A 365 -15.83 -21.29 -21.97
CA HIS A 365 -15.91 -20.63 -20.67
C HIS A 365 -14.53 -20.67 -19.98
N LEU A 366 -14.09 -19.52 -19.47
CA LEU A 366 -12.90 -19.37 -18.65
C LEU A 366 -13.33 -18.65 -17.37
N PRO A 367 -13.42 -19.36 -16.22
CA PRO A 367 -13.75 -18.74 -14.95
C PRO A 367 -12.78 -17.60 -14.62
N SER A 368 -13.32 -16.48 -14.13
CA SER A 368 -12.52 -15.33 -13.72
C SER A 368 -12.11 -15.42 -12.26
N LEU A 369 -10.90 -14.98 -11.94
CA LEU A 369 -10.46 -14.79 -10.56
C LEU A 369 -11.12 -13.58 -9.92
N SER A 370 -11.36 -13.66 -8.61
CA SER A 370 -11.82 -12.54 -7.80
C SER A 370 -10.86 -11.34 -7.88
N GLU A 371 -11.36 -10.14 -7.57
CA GLU A 371 -10.50 -8.95 -7.44
C GLU A 371 -9.45 -9.13 -6.35
N TYR A 372 -9.77 -9.84 -5.27
CA TYR A 372 -8.83 -10.13 -4.18
C TYR A 372 -7.61 -10.90 -4.69
N SER A 373 -7.82 -12.03 -5.38
CA SER A 373 -6.72 -12.84 -5.91
C SER A 373 -5.91 -12.13 -6.99
N ARG A 374 -6.53 -11.19 -7.73
CA ARG A 374 -5.80 -10.36 -8.70
C ARG A 374 -4.84 -9.36 -8.04
N ARG A 375 -5.11 -8.93 -6.80
CA ARG A 375 -4.19 -8.06 -6.03
C ARG A 375 -2.85 -8.74 -5.69
N LEU A 376 -2.78 -10.07 -5.77
CA LEU A 376 -1.53 -10.83 -5.63
C LEU A 376 -0.52 -10.56 -6.77
N PHE A 377 -0.98 -9.95 -7.87
CA PHE A 377 -0.18 -9.67 -9.06
C PHE A 377 -0.19 -8.16 -9.38
N PRO A 378 0.30 -7.31 -8.47
CA PRO A 378 0.18 -5.85 -8.60
C PRO A 378 0.94 -5.30 -9.82
N ARG A 379 1.93 -6.03 -10.33
CA ARG A 379 2.73 -5.68 -11.52
C ARG A 379 2.35 -6.49 -12.75
N TYR A 380 1.11 -6.96 -12.89
CA TYR A 380 0.69 -7.68 -14.10
C TYR A 380 1.08 -6.90 -15.39
N PRO A 381 1.66 -7.53 -16.43
CA PRO A 381 1.85 -8.97 -16.64
C PRO A 381 3.16 -9.56 -16.10
N PHE A 382 3.92 -8.83 -15.30
CA PHE A 382 5.18 -9.27 -14.67
C PHE A 382 4.88 -10.17 -13.46
N ILE A 383 4.49 -11.42 -13.74
CA ILE A 383 4.00 -12.38 -12.73
C ILE A 383 5.04 -13.43 -12.32
N TRP A 384 6.17 -13.52 -13.03
CA TRP A 384 7.18 -14.55 -12.82
C TRP A 384 8.28 -14.02 -11.92
N GLU A 385 8.57 -14.70 -10.82
CA GLU A 385 9.78 -14.43 -10.05
C GLU A 385 11.00 -14.89 -10.86
N VAL A 386 11.97 -14.00 -11.04
CA VAL A 386 13.16 -14.17 -11.89
C VAL A 386 14.46 -13.95 -11.10
N GLY A 387 14.38 -14.08 -9.78
CA GLY A 387 15.48 -13.86 -8.84
C GLY A 387 15.09 -12.91 -7.71
N GLN A 388 16.09 -12.38 -7.02
CA GLN A 388 15.93 -11.48 -5.89
C GLN A 388 16.59 -10.12 -6.18
N GLU A 389 16.03 -9.06 -5.58
CA GLU A 389 16.64 -7.74 -5.48
C GLU A 389 17.78 -7.75 -4.44
N ASN A 390 18.60 -6.70 -4.42
CA ASN A 390 19.74 -6.59 -3.48
C ASN A 390 19.32 -6.59 -1.99
N ASP A 391 18.06 -6.27 -1.71
CA ASP A 391 17.48 -6.28 -0.36
C ASP A 391 16.78 -7.62 -0.01
N GLY A 392 16.91 -8.63 -0.86
CA GLY A 392 16.35 -9.97 -0.66
C GLY A 392 14.88 -10.13 -1.08
N ARG A 393 14.22 -9.07 -1.58
CA ARG A 393 12.85 -9.17 -2.09
C ARG A 393 12.79 -9.89 -3.44
N PRO A 394 11.71 -10.62 -3.76
CA PRO A 394 11.56 -11.25 -5.07
C PRO A 394 11.44 -10.22 -6.19
N ARG A 395 12.21 -10.41 -7.26
CA ARG A 395 12.17 -9.61 -8.48
C ARG A 395 11.27 -10.28 -9.51
N TYR A 396 10.32 -9.54 -10.06
CA TYR A 396 9.34 -10.07 -11.01
C TYR A 396 9.60 -9.63 -12.46
N GLY A 397 9.43 -10.56 -13.39
CA GLY A 397 9.61 -10.39 -14.84
C GLY A 397 8.40 -10.88 -15.65
N ALA A 398 8.33 -10.46 -16.91
CA ALA A 398 7.31 -10.90 -17.87
C ALA A 398 7.67 -12.24 -18.56
N PHE A 399 8.92 -12.69 -18.42
CA PHE A 399 9.49 -13.88 -19.04
C PHE A 399 10.19 -14.72 -17.97
N ALA A 400 10.08 -16.05 -18.09
CA ALA A 400 10.81 -17.04 -17.30
C ALA A 400 10.97 -18.31 -18.15
N ASP A 401 12.20 -18.77 -18.33
CA ASP A 401 12.46 -20.06 -18.98
C ASP A 401 12.07 -21.24 -18.07
N ALA A 402 12.24 -22.47 -18.56
CA ALA A 402 11.84 -23.66 -17.82
C ALA A 402 12.57 -23.80 -16.47
N GLU A 403 13.86 -23.46 -16.41
CA GLU A 403 14.67 -23.48 -15.18
C GLU A 403 14.18 -22.44 -14.18
N THR A 404 13.95 -21.21 -14.63
CA THR A 404 13.42 -20.11 -13.80
C THR A 404 12.03 -20.45 -13.26
N LEU A 405 11.19 -21.08 -14.08
CA LEU A 405 9.85 -21.50 -13.65
C LEU A 405 9.92 -22.52 -12.52
N ILE A 406 10.72 -23.58 -12.65
CA ILE A 406 10.81 -24.62 -11.59
C ILE A 406 11.68 -24.20 -10.40
N GLY A 407 12.58 -23.22 -10.57
CA GLY A 407 13.42 -22.69 -9.51
C GLY A 407 12.69 -21.72 -8.57
N PHE A 408 11.85 -20.83 -9.13
CA PHE A 408 11.22 -19.75 -8.36
C PHE A 408 9.70 -19.78 -8.33
N ASN A 409 9.05 -20.38 -9.32
CA ASN A 409 7.62 -20.20 -9.54
C ASN A 409 6.78 -21.46 -9.27
N PHE A 410 7.39 -22.63 -9.35
CA PHE A 410 6.73 -23.91 -9.15
C PHE A 410 7.49 -24.73 -8.11
N ARG A 411 6.77 -25.33 -7.17
CA ARG A 411 7.33 -26.19 -6.12
C ARG A 411 7.00 -27.65 -6.38
N LYS A 412 7.94 -28.53 -6.03
CA LYS A 412 7.77 -29.98 -6.13
C LYS A 412 6.72 -30.47 -5.13
N LYS A 413 5.72 -31.21 -5.61
CA LYS A 413 4.69 -31.88 -4.80
C LYS A 413 5.09 -33.30 -4.40
N SER A 414 5.49 -34.08 -5.41
CA SER A 414 5.74 -35.52 -5.27
C SER A 414 6.45 -36.05 -6.52
N ARG A 415 7.07 -37.22 -6.44
CA ARG A 415 7.47 -38.00 -7.62
C ARG A 415 6.38 -38.95 -8.14
N LYS A 416 5.30 -39.15 -7.37
CA LYS A 416 4.18 -39.98 -7.80
C LYS A 416 3.22 -39.16 -8.67
N LEU A 417 2.76 -39.74 -9.77
CA LEU A 417 1.87 -39.06 -10.72
C LEU A 417 0.42 -38.96 -10.22
N ASP A 418 -0.01 -39.85 -9.34
CA ASP A 418 -1.37 -39.94 -8.80
C ASP A 418 -1.82 -38.71 -8.00
N VAL A 419 -0.89 -37.88 -7.52
CA VAL A 419 -1.21 -36.62 -6.82
C VAL A 419 -1.40 -35.43 -7.77
N ALA A 420 -1.17 -35.62 -9.08
CA ALA A 420 -1.27 -34.55 -10.06
C ALA A 420 -2.73 -34.09 -10.23
N ARG A 421 -2.93 -32.78 -10.27
CA ARG A 421 -4.21 -32.12 -10.52
C ARG A 421 -4.11 -31.22 -11.73
N ASN A 422 -5.25 -30.78 -12.23
CA ASN A 422 -5.33 -29.79 -13.32
C ASN A 422 -4.33 -28.63 -13.13
N GLY A 423 -3.51 -28.38 -14.15
CA GLY A 423 -2.53 -27.30 -14.18
C GLY A 423 -1.18 -27.63 -13.54
N ASP A 424 -1.06 -28.72 -12.77
CA ASP A 424 0.25 -29.14 -12.25
C ASP A 424 1.20 -29.50 -13.40
N LEU A 425 2.49 -29.29 -13.18
CA LEU A 425 3.51 -29.58 -14.18
C LEU A 425 4.14 -30.96 -13.96
N LEU A 426 4.31 -31.70 -15.04
CA LEU A 426 5.23 -32.84 -15.09
C LEU A 426 6.58 -32.32 -15.59
N VAL A 427 7.61 -32.47 -14.75
CA VAL A 427 8.94 -31.91 -15.02
C VAL A 427 9.93 -33.02 -15.35
N PHE A 428 10.55 -32.91 -16.51
CA PHE A 428 11.58 -33.82 -16.99
C PHE A 428 12.91 -33.09 -17.17
N GLN A 429 14.01 -33.77 -16.86
CA GLN A 429 15.38 -33.30 -17.12
C GLN A 429 15.96 -34.00 -18.35
N LYS A 430 16.38 -33.21 -19.33
CA LYS A 430 17.10 -33.66 -20.52
C LYS A 430 18.59 -33.65 -20.23
N ALA A 431 19.18 -34.83 -20.02
CA ALA A 431 20.58 -34.93 -19.58
C ALA A 431 21.63 -34.61 -20.66
N LEU A 432 21.22 -34.45 -21.92
CA LEU A 432 22.12 -34.26 -23.08
C LEU A 432 21.91 -32.92 -23.81
N GLU A 433 21.04 -32.05 -23.30
CA GLU A 433 20.76 -30.72 -23.86
C GLU A 433 21.07 -29.64 -22.81
N ASP A 434 22.23 -28.99 -22.93
CA ASP A 434 22.69 -27.99 -21.95
C ASP A 434 21.95 -26.64 -22.06
N ASP A 435 21.34 -26.33 -23.21
CA ASP A 435 20.68 -25.04 -23.47
C ASP A 435 19.20 -25.00 -23.02
N GLN A 436 18.54 -26.15 -22.96
CA GLN A 436 17.18 -26.31 -22.43
C GLN A 436 17.06 -27.61 -21.60
N PRO A 437 17.69 -27.65 -20.41
CA PRO A 437 17.83 -28.89 -19.64
C PRO A 437 16.51 -29.43 -19.07
N TYR A 438 15.42 -28.67 -19.17
CA TYR A 438 14.12 -29.04 -18.63
C TYR A 438 13.01 -29.04 -19.68
N HIS A 439 12.15 -30.05 -19.61
CA HIS A 439 10.93 -30.13 -20.38
C HIS A 439 9.71 -30.14 -19.45
N LEU A 440 8.74 -29.29 -19.76
CA LEU A 440 7.57 -29.06 -18.92
C LEU A 440 6.31 -29.49 -19.67
N MET A 441 5.47 -30.27 -19.00
CA MET A 441 4.16 -30.67 -19.51
C MET A 441 3.06 -30.31 -18.52
N ILE A 442 1.89 -29.87 -19.00
CA ILE A 442 0.71 -29.55 -18.17
C ILE A 442 -0.14 -30.79 -18.01
N TYR A 443 -0.42 -31.18 -16.77
CA TYR A 443 -1.37 -32.23 -16.45
C TYR A 443 -2.81 -31.73 -16.53
N VAL A 444 -3.68 -32.52 -17.14
CA VAL A 444 -5.11 -32.22 -17.28
C VAL A 444 -5.92 -33.44 -16.82
N GLU A 445 -6.74 -33.24 -15.80
CA GLU A 445 -7.70 -34.25 -15.38
C GLU A 445 -8.84 -34.29 -16.40
N ASP A 446 -9.07 -35.47 -16.98
CA ASP A 446 -10.14 -35.69 -17.96
C ASP A 446 -10.73 -37.10 -17.77
N ARG A 447 -11.94 -37.31 -18.28
CA ARG A 447 -12.66 -38.58 -18.19
C ARG A 447 -12.97 -39.08 -19.60
N PRO A 448 -12.64 -40.34 -19.96
CA PRO A 448 -12.26 -41.43 -19.05
C PRO A 448 -10.79 -41.43 -18.61
N GLU A 449 -9.89 -40.76 -19.34
CA GLU A 449 -8.45 -40.81 -19.10
C GLU A 449 -7.84 -39.42 -18.97
N ASN A 450 -6.94 -39.26 -18.00
CA ASN A 450 -6.21 -38.01 -17.82
C ASN A 450 -5.24 -37.76 -18.99
N LEU A 451 -5.01 -36.49 -19.28
CA LEU A 451 -4.22 -36.04 -20.42
C LEU A 451 -2.98 -35.27 -19.96
N VAL A 452 -2.02 -35.17 -20.87
CA VAL A 452 -0.85 -34.31 -20.73
C VAL A 452 -0.73 -33.46 -21.98
N VAL A 453 -0.59 -32.14 -21.77
CA VAL A 453 -0.46 -31.15 -22.84
C VAL A 453 0.93 -30.52 -22.79
N TYR A 454 1.65 -30.53 -23.90
CA TYR A 454 3.02 -30.00 -23.94
C TYR A 454 3.38 -29.48 -25.33
N HIS A 455 4.35 -28.57 -25.41
CA HIS A 455 4.97 -28.20 -26.68
C HIS A 455 6.14 -29.15 -26.95
N ASN A 456 6.26 -29.72 -28.14
CA ASN A 456 7.25 -30.75 -28.48
C ASN A 456 8.72 -30.27 -28.55
N GLY A 457 8.99 -29.00 -28.26
CA GLY A 457 10.34 -28.40 -28.27
C GLY A 457 10.93 -28.13 -29.66
N ALA A 458 10.29 -28.59 -30.74
CA ALA A 458 10.74 -28.32 -32.10
C ALA A 458 10.55 -26.83 -32.48
N ARG A 459 11.26 -26.38 -33.51
CA ARG A 459 11.14 -25.04 -34.10
C ARG A 459 10.64 -25.15 -35.54
N GLY A 460 10.05 -24.06 -36.06
CA GLY A 460 9.55 -24.03 -37.44
C GLY A 460 8.30 -24.89 -37.64
N ASP A 461 8.18 -25.55 -38.78
CA ASP A 461 6.95 -26.24 -39.19
C ASP A 461 6.64 -27.51 -38.37
N GLU A 462 7.64 -28.06 -37.68
CA GLU A 462 7.48 -29.22 -36.80
C GLU A 462 7.03 -28.83 -35.37
N ALA A 463 7.06 -27.55 -35.04
CA ALA A 463 6.68 -27.02 -33.74
C ALA A 463 5.17 -27.17 -33.50
N GLN A 464 4.80 -27.89 -32.45
CA GLN A 464 3.40 -28.16 -32.15
C GLN A 464 3.16 -28.38 -30.67
N VAL A 465 1.96 -28.00 -30.24
CA VAL A 465 1.42 -28.39 -28.93
C VAL A 465 0.70 -29.72 -29.10
N ARG A 466 1.14 -30.75 -28.37
CA ARG A 466 0.59 -32.11 -28.38
C ARG A 466 -0.27 -32.35 -27.16
N VAL A 467 -1.24 -33.24 -27.34
CA VAL A 467 -2.07 -33.81 -26.27
C VAL A 467 -1.90 -35.32 -26.31
N VAL A 468 -1.53 -35.92 -25.21
CA VAL A 468 -1.36 -37.38 -25.07
C VAL A 468 -2.12 -37.88 -23.85
N ARG A 469 -2.57 -39.13 -23.88
CA ARG A 469 -3.13 -39.76 -22.67
C ARG A 469 -1.99 -40.10 -21.72
N VAL A 470 -2.26 -40.02 -20.42
CA VAL A 470 -1.30 -40.42 -19.39
C VAL A 470 -0.93 -41.90 -19.50
N SER A 471 -1.86 -42.75 -19.95
CA SER A 471 -1.63 -44.17 -20.26
C SER A 471 -0.58 -44.33 -21.35
N ASP A 472 -0.76 -43.69 -22.51
CA ASP A 472 0.18 -43.72 -23.62
C ASP A 472 1.57 -43.20 -23.20
N LEU A 473 1.61 -42.13 -22.40
CA LEU A 473 2.87 -41.54 -21.93
C LEU A 473 3.64 -42.48 -20.99
N LYS A 474 2.93 -43.30 -20.19
CA LYS A 474 3.55 -44.34 -19.34
C LYS A 474 4.11 -45.51 -20.15
N GLU A 475 3.63 -45.71 -21.37
CA GLU A 475 4.09 -46.75 -22.30
C GLU A 475 4.96 -46.16 -23.42
N SER A 476 5.49 -44.94 -23.21
CA SER A 476 6.36 -44.27 -24.17
C SER A 476 7.54 -45.16 -24.59
N PRO A 477 7.80 -45.31 -25.90
CA PRO A 477 8.94 -46.09 -26.38
C PRO A 477 10.29 -45.47 -25.98
N ASP A 478 10.32 -44.16 -25.77
CA ASP A 478 11.45 -43.46 -25.17
C ASP A 478 11.24 -43.36 -23.65
N PRO A 479 12.08 -44.06 -22.84
CA PRO A 479 11.92 -44.13 -21.39
C PRO A 479 12.18 -42.79 -20.70
N ILE A 480 12.85 -41.82 -21.35
CA ILE A 480 13.08 -40.48 -20.80
C ILE A 480 11.75 -39.81 -20.47
N TRP A 481 10.72 -40.02 -21.29
CA TRP A 481 9.42 -39.35 -21.15
C TRP A 481 8.41 -40.09 -20.26
N MET A 482 8.77 -41.23 -19.67
CA MET A 482 7.88 -41.99 -18.80
C MET A 482 7.75 -41.33 -17.41
N PRO A 483 6.56 -40.86 -16.97
CA PRO A 483 6.38 -40.20 -15.67
C PRO A 483 6.30 -41.22 -14.53
N SER A 484 7.42 -41.87 -14.23
CA SER A 484 7.57 -42.92 -13.22
C SER A 484 8.55 -42.52 -12.13
N THR A 485 8.32 -42.97 -10.89
CA THR A 485 9.25 -42.75 -9.76
C THR A 485 10.62 -43.36 -9.99
N ASN A 486 10.72 -44.36 -10.86
CA ASN A 486 11.97 -45.04 -11.20
C ASN A 486 12.71 -44.39 -12.38
N ASN A 487 12.08 -43.47 -13.11
CA ASN A 487 12.73 -42.75 -14.20
C ASN A 487 13.57 -41.60 -13.61
N PRO A 488 14.91 -41.60 -13.71
CA PRO A 488 15.75 -40.54 -13.18
C PRO A 488 15.51 -39.18 -13.88
N HIS A 489 15.05 -39.19 -15.13
CA HIS A 489 14.72 -37.97 -15.87
C HIS A 489 13.42 -37.33 -15.39
N PHE A 490 12.50 -38.08 -14.78
CA PHE A 490 11.28 -37.53 -14.24
C PHE A 490 11.49 -36.95 -12.83
N LEU A 491 11.60 -35.62 -12.75
CA LEU A 491 11.85 -34.90 -11.50
C LEU A 491 10.61 -34.88 -10.58
N GLY A 492 9.41 -35.03 -11.16
CA GLY A 492 8.16 -35.20 -10.43
C GLY A 492 7.06 -34.26 -10.91
N VAL A 493 6.03 -34.17 -10.08
CA VAL A 493 4.87 -33.28 -10.23
C VAL A 493 5.12 -31.99 -9.44
N TYR A 494 4.87 -30.85 -10.06
CA TYR A 494 5.07 -29.52 -9.47
C TYR A 494 3.77 -28.71 -9.51
N GLU A 495 3.51 -27.92 -8.48
CA GLU A 495 2.40 -26.95 -8.43
C GLU A 495 2.91 -25.52 -8.38
N TRP A 496 2.08 -24.59 -8.86
CA TRP A 496 2.42 -23.18 -8.88
C TRP A 496 2.46 -22.58 -7.46
N ASN A 497 3.42 -21.68 -7.22
CA ASN A 497 3.71 -21.19 -5.87
C ASN A 497 2.57 -20.36 -5.24
N ARG A 498 1.67 -19.83 -6.06
CA ARG A 498 0.49 -19.08 -5.62
C ARG A 498 -0.69 -19.95 -5.18
N LEU A 499 -0.57 -21.28 -5.22
CA LEU A 499 -1.59 -22.19 -4.68
C LEU A 499 -1.27 -22.54 -3.22
N LYS A 500 -2.23 -22.94 -2.39
CA LYS A 500 -1.89 -23.45 -1.04
C LYS A 500 -1.20 -24.82 -1.18
N PRO A 501 -0.10 -25.11 -0.45
CA PRO A 501 0.59 -26.39 -0.55
C PRO A 501 -0.33 -27.57 -0.26
N SER A 502 -0.48 -28.48 -1.22
CA SER A 502 -1.43 -29.60 -1.11
C SER A 502 -0.86 -30.82 -0.35
N VAL A 503 0.45 -30.86 -0.14
CA VAL A 503 1.17 -31.85 0.67
C VAL A 503 2.16 -31.09 1.57
N PRO A 504 2.20 -31.33 2.90
CA PRO A 504 3.19 -30.69 3.76
C PRO A 504 4.59 -31.05 3.29
N GLN A 505 5.43 -30.05 3.01
CA GLN A 505 6.85 -30.30 2.79
C GLN A 505 7.44 -30.81 4.10
N LYS A 506 7.91 -32.07 4.13
CA LYS A 506 8.83 -32.50 5.18
C LYS A 506 10.13 -31.74 4.94
N SER A 507 10.50 -30.91 5.91
CA SER A 507 11.77 -30.18 6.00
C SER A 507 12.96 -31.11 5.87
#